data_AF-R7A4N6-F1
#
_entry.id   AF-R7A4N6-F1
#
_cell.length_a   1.000
_cell.length_b   1.000
_cell.length_c   1.000
_cell.angle_alpha   90.00
_cell.angle_beta   90.00
_cell.angle_gamma   90.00
#
_symmetry.space_group_name_H-M   'P 1'
#
loop_
_entity.id
_entity.type
_entity.pdbx_description
1 polymer ?
#
loop_
_entity_poly.entity_id
_entity_poly.type
_entity_poly.pdbx_seq_one_letter_code
_entity_poly.pdbx_strand_id
1 'polypeptide(L)'
;MIAVSAAFLLLNLAIIPRHYATLYVGRCFPIYITLLLFLIAMYVSFYHTAMGILRTAAIQERIQFFEMAENQYRMQKKYIEDTAKERHDFKQSVFTLKQLADAGNLTALQQYLTKYASTLPETEIRQFCKNHAVNTLLNYYVQLAASNGIRLDWHTDIPEWIHVAEPDLCSLLGNLIENAFAGCSTVEDTAQCYQ
;
A
#
# COMPACT_ATOMS: atom_id res chain seq x y z
N MET A 1 5.19 22.07 -28.59
CA MET A 1 4.99 21.97 -30.06
C MET A 1 4.64 23.32 -30.70
N ILE A 2 3.69 24.08 -30.16
CA ILE A 2 3.25 25.38 -30.73
C ILE A 2 4.41 26.38 -30.93
N ALA A 3 5.31 26.51 -29.94
CA ALA A 3 6.45 27.42 -30.03
C ALA A 3 7.45 27.04 -31.15
N VAL A 4 7.69 25.74 -31.35
CA VAL A 4 8.58 25.22 -32.40
C VAL A 4 7.96 25.45 -33.78
N SER A 5 6.66 25.19 -33.92
CA SER A 5 5.90 25.44 -35.15
C SER A 5 5.83 26.93 -35.48
N ALA A 6 5.69 27.82 -34.48
CA ALA A 6 5.67 29.27 -34.69
C ALA A 6 7.05 29.82 -35.10
N ALA A 7 8.13 29.39 -34.45
CA ALA A 7 9.49 29.77 -34.83
C ALA A 7 9.84 29.34 -36.26
N PHE A 8 9.40 28.14 -36.66
CA PHE A 8 9.55 27.63 -38.01
C PHE A 8 8.77 28.44 -39.05
N LEU A 9 7.52 28.79 -38.74
CA LEU A 9 6.68 29.60 -39.63
C LEU A 9 7.31 30.98 -39.84
N LEU A 10 7.84 31.60 -38.79
CA LEU A 10 8.56 32.89 -38.87
C LEU A 10 9.85 32.78 -39.69
N LEU A 11 10.62 31.72 -39.52
CA LEU A 11 11.84 31.47 -40.30
C LEU A 11 11.49 31.27 -41.79
N ASN A 12 10.45 30.48 -42.08
CA ASN A 12 9.99 30.25 -43.44
C ASN A 12 9.54 31.56 -44.11
N LEU A 13 8.75 32.39 -43.41
CA LEU A 13 8.33 33.73 -43.84
C LEU A 13 9.52 34.68 -44.09
N ALA A 14 10.55 34.63 -43.24
CA ALA A 14 11.76 35.45 -43.40
C ALA A 14 12.60 35.03 -44.61
N ILE A 15 12.55 33.75 -44.99
CA ILE A 15 13.27 33.18 -46.14
C ILE A 15 12.52 33.43 -47.47
N ILE A 16 11.25 33.86 -47.45
CA ILE A 16 10.50 34.19 -48.67
C ILE A 16 11.14 35.40 -49.38
N PRO A 17 11.64 35.23 -50.61
CA PRO A 17 12.25 36.33 -51.35
C PRO A 17 11.18 37.32 -51.80
N ARG A 18 11.30 38.58 -51.33
CA ARG A 18 10.33 39.65 -51.63
C ARG A 18 10.34 40.12 -53.09
N HIS A 19 11.41 39.85 -53.84
CA HIS A 19 11.54 40.22 -55.25
C HIS A 19 11.81 38.96 -56.07
N TYR A 20 10.81 38.53 -56.85
CA TYR A 20 10.88 37.32 -57.69
C TYR A 20 11.92 37.40 -58.82
N ALA A 21 12.29 38.61 -59.24
CA ALA A 21 13.31 38.83 -60.27
C ALA A 21 14.72 38.37 -59.85
N THR A 22 15.03 38.40 -58.54
CA THR A 22 16.33 37.98 -57.99
C THR A 22 16.47 36.47 -57.84
N LEU A 23 15.36 35.73 -57.98
CA LEU A 23 15.33 34.27 -57.81
C LEU A 23 15.95 33.53 -59.01
N TYR A 24 15.75 34.07 -60.22
CA TYR A 24 16.18 33.48 -61.49
C TYR A 24 17.59 33.91 -61.92
N VAL A 25 18.22 34.82 -61.18
CA VAL A 25 19.58 35.30 -61.46
C VAL A 25 20.57 34.56 -60.55
N GLY A 26 21.42 33.71 -61.14
CA GLY A 26 22.50 33.00 -60.43
C GLY A 26 22.10 31.67 -59.77
N ARG A 27 22.86 31.23 -58.76
CA ARG A 27 22.68 29.94 -58.05
C ARG A 27 21.67 30.00 -56.88
N CYS A 28 20.88 31.06 -56.76
CA CYS A 28 19.99 31.27 -55.61
C CYS A 28 18.82 30.28 -55.55
N PHE A 29 18.27 29.88 -56.71
CA PHE A 29 17.18 28.89 -56.78
C PHE A 29 17.55 27.51 -56.21
N PRO A 30 18.66 26.85 -56.61
CA PRO A 30 19.02 25.55 -56.04
C PRO A 30 19.36 25.63 -54.56
N ILE A 31 19.95 26.74 -54.08
CA ILE A 31 20.23 26.95 -52.64
C ILE A 31 18.94 27.03 -51.83
N TYR A 32 17.91 27.69 -52.37
CA TYR A 32 16.59 27.75 -51.73
C TYR A 32 15.95 26.36 -51.62
N ILE A 33 15.98 25.56 -52.68
CA ILE A 33 15.43 24.20 -52.68
C ILE A 33 16.18 23.29 -51.70
N THR A 34 17.51 23.35 -51.64
CA THR A 34 18.27 22.53 -50.67
C THR A 34 17.99 22.93 -49.23
N LEU A 35 17.86 24.22 -48.93
CA LEU A 35 17.45 24.70 -47.60
C LEU A 35 16.04 24.24 -47.23
N LEU A 36 15.10 24.28 -48.18
CA LEU A 36 13.72 23.81 -47.96
C LEU A 36 13.68 22.31 -47.65
N LEU A 37 14.42 21.49 -48.41
CA LEU A 37 14.50 20.04 -48.18
C LEU A 37 15.15 19.71 -46.82
N PHE A 38 16.20 20.43 -46.44
CA PHE A 38 16.83 20.29 -45.12
C PHE A 38 15.85 20.61 -43.99
N LEU A 39 15.08 21.68 -44.16
CA LEU A 39 14.05 22.12 -43.21
C LEU A 39 12.94 21.08 -43.03
N ILE A 40 12.48 20.47 -44.13
CA ILE A 40 11.48 19.38 -44.11
C ILE A 40 12.05 18.14 -43.41
N ALA A 41 13.29 17.75 -43.72
CA ALA A 41 13.92 16.59 -43.10
C ALA A 41 14.09 16.76 -41.58
N MET A 42 14.49 17.95 -41.13
CA MET A 42 14.56 18.30 -39.71
C MET A 42 13.18 18.17 -39.03
N TYR A 43 12.11 18.62 -39.69
CA TYR A 43 10.75 18.52 -39.16
C TYR A 43 10.28 17.06 -39.02
N VAL A 44 10.53 16.22 -40.03
CA VAL A 44 10.18 14.80 -40.00
C VAL A 44 10.94 14.08 -38.89
N SER A 45 12.22 14.38 -38.71
CA SER A 45 13.03 13.82 -37.62
C SER A 45 12.49 14.21 -36.25
N PHE A 46 12.16 15.49 -36.05
CA PHE A 46 11.56 15.98 -34.80
C PHE A 46 10.18 15.36 -34.53
N TYR A 47 9.36 15.18 -35.56
CA TYR A 47 8.08 14.48 -35.42
C TYR A 47 8.28 13.03 -34.97
N HIS A 48 9.26 12.34 -35.54
CA HIS A 48 9.58 10.96 -35.19
C HIS A 48 10.09 10.83 -33.74
N THR A 49 10.96 11.74 -33.29
CA THR A 49 11.44 11.74 -31.90
C THR A 49 10.32 12.07 -30.91
N ALA A 50 9.48 13.06 -31.21
CA ALA A 50 8.33 13.39 -30.37
C ALA A 50 7.34 12.23 -30.25
N MET A 51 7.03 11.57 -31.37
CA MET A 51 6.17 10.38 -31.38
C MET A 51 6.82 9.21 -30.62
N GLY A 52 8.14 9.04 -30.74
CA GLY A 52 8.91 8.06 -29.97
C GLY A 52 8.81 8.29 -28.47
N ILE A 53 9.00 9.54 -28.01
CA ILE A 53 8.89 9.91 -26.60
C ILE A 53 7.49 9.61 -26.05
N LEU A 54 6.44 9.97 -26.80
CA LEU A 54 5.06 9.71 -26.38
C LEU A 54 4.77 8.21 -26.27
N ARG A 55 5.25 7.41 -27.23
CA ARG A 55 5.10 5.94 -27.19
C ARG A 55 5.84 5.34 -26.00
N THR A 56 7.08 5.76 -25.75
CA THR A 56 7.86 5.27 -24.60
C THR A 56 7.19 5.61 -23.28
N ALA A 57 6.65 6.82 -23.14
CA ALA A 57 5.89 7.21 -21.95
C ALA A 57 4.65 6.32 -21.73
N ALA A 58 3.88 6.06 -22.79
CA ALA A 58 2.71 5.18 -22.72
C ALA A 58 3.08 3.72 -22.41
N ILE A 59 4.23 3.24 -22.89
CA ILE A 59 4.74 1.89 -22.57
C ILE A 59 5.19 1.82 -21.11
N GLN A 60 5.88 2.84 -20.60
CA GLN A 60 6.31 2.90 -19.20
C GLN A 60 5.13 2.89 -18.25
N GLU A 61 4.07 3.66 -18.56
CA GLU A 61 2.84 3.65 -17.77
C GLU A 61 2.20 2.25 -17.71
N ARG A 62 2.15 1.54 -18.84
CA ARG A 62 1.65 0.16 -18.88
C ARG A 62 2.51 -0.79 -18.06
N ILE A 63 3.84 -0.68 -18.14
CA ILE A 63 4.76 -1.52 -17.36
C ILE A 63 4.53 -1.28 -15.86
N GLN A 64 4.47 -0.03 -15.42
CA GLN A 64 4.20 0.30 -14.02
C GLN A 64 2.86 -0.26 -13.54
N PHE A 65 1.82 -0.17 -14.36
CA PHE A 65 0.52 -0.76 -14.05
C PHE A 65 0.61 -2.29 -13.90
N PHE A 66 1.31 -2.97 -14.81
CA PHE A 66 1.50 -4.42 -14.72
C PHE A 66 2.35 -4.84 -13.52
N GLU A 67 3.42 -4.13 -13.23
CA GLU A 67 4.27 -4.37 -12.04
C GLU A 67 3.48 -4.19 -10.75
N MET A 68 2.65 -3.16 -10.67
CA MET A 68 1.77 -2.93 -9.53
C MET A 68 0.77 -4.08 -9.37
N ALA A 69 0.11 -4.49 -10.45
CA ALA A 69 -0.83 -5.62 -10.44
C ALA A 69 -0.16 -6.94 -10.04
N GLU A 70 1.04 -7.22 -10.55
CA GLU A 70 1.83 -8.40 -10.20
C GLU A 70 2.20 -8.39 -8.71
N ASN A 71 2.64 -7.25 -8.18
CA ASN A 71 2.99 -7.13 -6.78
C ASN A 71 1.77 -7.36 -5.88
N GLN A 72 0.61 -6.79 -6.22
CA GLN A 72 -0.64 -7.04 -5.50
C GLN A 72 -1.02 -8.52 -5.51
N TYR A 73 -0.96 -9.15 -6.69
CA TYR A 73 -1.21 -10.58 -6.82
C TYR A 73 -0.26 -11.43 -5.98
N ARG A 74 1.04 -11.11 -5.99
CA ARG A 74 2.06 -11.81 -5.20
C ARG A 74 1.80 -11.67 -3.70
N MET A 75 1.44 -10.48 -3.23
CA MET A 75 1.09 -10.24 -1.82
C MET A 75 -0.15 -11.05 -1.41
N GLN A 76 -1.21 -11.03 -2.23
CA GLN A 76 -2.41 -11.81 -1.98
C GLN A 76 -2.13 -13.32 -1.96
N LYS A 77 -1.33 -13.80 -2.92
CA LYS A 77 -0.91 -15.19 -2.98
C LYS A 77 -0.12 -15.60 -1.74
N LYS A 78 0.84 -14.78 -1.31
CA LYS A 78 1.62 -15.01 -0.09
C LYS A 78 0.71 -15.09 1.14
N TYR A 79 -0.23 -14.17 1.28
CA TYR A 79 -1.21 -14.19 2.37
C TYR A 79 -2.03 -15.49 2.39
N ILE A 80 -2.49 -15.95 1.23
CA ILE A 80 -3.23 -17.21 1.10
C ILE A 80 -2.35 -18.40 1.50
N GLU A 81 -1.10 -18.45 1.04
CA GLU A 81 -0.14 -19.50 1.37
C GLU A 81 0.19 -19.53 2.87
N ASP A 82 0.44 -18.37 3.47
CA ASP A 82 0.72 -18.23 4.91
C ASP A 82 -0.49 -18.68 5.73
N THR A 83 -1.70 -18.25 5.37
CA THR A 83 -2.93 -18.67 6.07
C THR A 83 -3.22 -20.16 5.87
N ALA A 84 -2.91 -20.73 4.70
CA ALA A 84 -3.05 -22.17 4.44
C ALA A 84 -2.10 -22.98 5.33
N LYS A 85 -0.87 -22.50 5.51
CA LYS A 85 0.12 -23.11 6.40
C LYS A 85 -0.34 -23.06 7.86
N GLU A 86 -0.80 -21.92 8.35
CA GLU A 86 -1.35 -21.80 9.71
C GLU A 86 -2.52 -22.76 9.94
N ARG A 87 -3.45 -22.85 8.98
CA ARG A 87 -4.57 -23.80 9.04
C ARG A 87 -4.11 -25.25 9.05
N HIS A 88 -3.08 -25.57 8.27
CA HIS A 88 -2.50 -26.90 8.24
C HIS A 88 -1.90 -27.28 9.61
N ASP A 89 -1.10 -26.39 10.19
CA ASP A 89 -0.45 -26.61 11.48
C ASP A 89 -1.50 -26.72 12.61
N PHE A 90 -2.53 -25.88 12.59
CA PHE A 90 -3.66 -25.99 13.51
C PHE A 90 -4.38 -27.33 13.39
N LYS A 91 -4.69 -27.77 12.15
CA LYS A 91 -5.33 -29.07 11.91
C LYS A 91 -4.49 -30.23 12.44
N GLN A 92 -3.16 -30.17 12.28
CA GLN A 92 -2.24 -31.16 12.81
C GLN A 92 -2.24 -31.19 14.34
N SER A 93 -2.26 -30.03 15.00
CA SER A 93 -2.39 -29.93 16.45
C SER A 93 -3.71 -30.52 16.95
N VAL A 94 -4.83 -30.21 16.30
CA VAL A 94 -6.15 -30.78 16.66
C VAL A 94 -6.17 -32.30 16.48
N PHE A 95 -5.59 -32.81 15.40
CA PHE A 95 -5.50 -34.25 15.18
C PHE A 95 -4.67 -34.94 16.28
N THR A 96 -3.54 -34.35 16.65
CA THR A 96 -2.67 -34.86 17.72
C THR A 96 -3.41 -34.88 19.06
N LEU A 97 -4.11 -33.80 19.40
CA LEU A 97 -4.94 -33.71 20.60
C LEU A 97 -6.02 -34.80 20.63
N LYS A 98 -6.69 -35.03 19.51
CA LYS A 98 -7.69 -36.09 19.38
C LYS A 98 -7.09 -37.47 19.62
N GLN A 99 -5.95 -37.77 19.02
CA GLN A 99 -5.26 -39.06 19.24
C GLN A 99 -4.86 -39.28 20.69
N LEU A 100 -4.36 -38.24 21.37
CA LEU A 100 -3.99 -38.31 22.78
C LEU A 100 -5.22 -38.50 23.69
N ALA A 101 -6.33 -37.85 23.35
CA ALA A 101 -7.60 -38.01 24.06
C ALA A 101 -8.18 -39.43 23.87
N ASP A 102 -8.20 -39.94 22.65
CA ASP A 102 -8.69 -41.29 22.31
C ASP A 102 -7.84 -42.39 22.99
N ALA A 103 -6.54 -42.14 23.18
CA ALA A 103 -5.63 -43.02 23.91
C ALA A 103 -5.79 -42.96 25.45
N GLY A 104 -6.62 -42.06 25.99
CA GLY A 104 -6.84 -41.90 27.44
C GLY A 104 -5.63 -41.34 28.20
N ASN A 105 -4.59 -40.85 27.51
CA ASN A 105 -3.36 -40.37 28.14
C ASN A 105 -3.48 -38.88 28.52
N LEU A 106 -4.19 -38.62 29.63
CA LEU A 106 -4.44 -37.28 30.15
C LEU A 106 -3.15 -36.52 30.49
N THR A 107 -2.11 -37.21 30.94
CA THR A 107 -0.82 -36.60 31.28
C THR A 107 -0.11 -36.05 30.04
N ALA A 108 -0.02 -36.84 28.97
CA ALA A 108 0.58 -36.39 27.71
C ALA A 108 -0.24 -35.29 27.02
N LEU A 109 -1.57 -35.35 27.14
CA LEU A 109 -2.47 -34.33 26.63
C LEU A 109 -2.26 -32.98 27.34
N GLN A 110 -2.22 -32.97 28.67
CA GLN A 110 -1.92 -31.76 29.45
C GLN A 110 -0.53 -31.19 29.11
N GLN A 111 0.48 -32.05 28.98
CA GLN A 111 1.83 -31.61 28.64
C GLN A 111 1.90 -30.97 27.24
N TYR A 112 1.20 -31.54 26.26
CA TYR A 112 1.12 -30.97 24.91
C TYR A 112 0.38 -29.62 24.90
N LEU A 113 -0.74 -29.52 25.63
CA LEU A 113 -1.50 -28.28 25.79
C LEU A 113 -0.67 -27.17 26.43
N THR A 114 0.04 -27.45 27.53
CA THR A 114 0.91 -26.47 28.19
C THR A 114 2.03 -25.99 27.26
N LYS A 115 2.65 -26.91 26.50
CA LYS A 115 3.68 -26.57 25.51
C LYS A 115 3.13 -25.75 24.34
N TYR A 116 1.92 -26.06 23.87
CA TYR A 116 1.26 -25.31 22.81
C TYR A 116 0.90 -23.90 23.30
N ALA A 117 0.36 -23.79 24.52
CA ALA A 117 0.04 -22.52 25.18
C ALA A 117 1.28 -21.64 25.40
N SER A 118 2.43 -22.22 25.75
CA SER A 118 3.68 -21.45 25.92
C SER A 118 4.32 -21.01 24.60
N THR A 119 3.89 -21.57 23.46
CA THR A 119 4.39 -21.19 22.12
C THR A 119 3.57 -20.03 21.54
N LEU A 120 2.33 -19.86 22.01
CA LEU A 120 1.57 -18.65 21.77
C LEU A 120 2.26 -17.48 22.51
N PRO A 121 2.35 -16.28 21.90
CA PRO A 121 2.97 -15.14 22.55
C PRO A 121 2.35 -14.94 23.94
N GLU A 122 3.23 -14.92 24.95
CA GLU A 122 2.88 -14.86 26.36
C GLU A 122 2.05 -13.59 26.59
N THR A 123 0.74 -13.77 26.53
CA THR A 123 -0.19 -12.71 26.79
C THR A 123 -0.27 -12.65 28.30
N GLU A 124 0.44 -11.72 28.92
CA GLU A 124 0.07 -11.28 30.27
C GLU A 124 -1.38 -10.80 30.19
N ILE A 125 -2.33 -11.69 30.44
CA ILE A 125 -3.73 -11.31 30.58
C ILE A 125 -3.78 -10.49 31.86
N ARG A 126 -3.70 -9.17 31.72
CA ARG A 126 -3.82 -8.24 32.85
C ARG A 126 -5.28 -8.15 33.23
N GLN A 127 -5.55 -8.19 34.53
CA GLN A 127 -6.90 -8.02 35.03
C GLN A 127 -7.19 -6.53 35.21
N PHE A 128 -7.87 -5.95 34.23
CA PHE A 128 -8.30 -4.55 34.20
C PHE A 128 -9.65 -4.35 34.90
N CYS A 129 -10.55 -5.33 34.82
CA CYS A 129 -11.86 -5.25 35.44
C CYS A 129 -12.40 -6.61 35.90
N LYS A 130 -13.50 -6.59 36.66
CA LYS A 130 -14.14 -7.82 37.16
C LYS A 130 -15.07 -8.47 36.14
N ASN A 131 -15.56 -7.72 35.15
CA ASN A 131 -16.35 -8.28 34.06
C ASN A 131 -15.44 -9.00 33.04
N HIS A 132 -15.65 -10.29 32.83
CA HIS A 132 -14.78 -11.12 31.99
C HIS A 132 -14.80 -10.70 30.52
N ALA A 133 -15.98 -10.43 29.95
CA ALA A 133 -16.12 -10.06 28.53
C ALA A 133 -15.38 -8.76 28.23
N VAL A 134 -15.53 -7.75 29.09
CA VAL A 134 -14.80 -6.49 28.97
C VAL A 134 -13.32 -6.70 29.19
N ASN A 135 -12.91 -7.48 30.20
CA ASN A 135 -11.49 -7.73 30.46
C ASN A 135 -10.79 -8.39 29.27
N THR A 136 -11.43 -9.34 28.58
CA THR A 136 -10.91 -9.95 27.34
C THR A 136 -10.74 -8.91 26.23
N LEU A 137 -11.72 -8.02 26.05
CA LEU A 137 -11.65 -6.94 25.05
C LEU A 137 -10.47 -6.00 25.32
N LEU A 138 -10.26 -5.58 26.57
CA LEU A 138 -9.16 -4.68 26.95
C LEU A 138 -7.79 -5.32 26.68
N ASN A 139 -7.65 -6.61 27.01
CA ASN A 139 -6.40 -7.34 26.75
C ASN A 139 -6.08 -7.44 25.24
N TYR A 140 -7.09 -7.63 24.40
CA TYR A 140 -6.91 -7.63 22.94
C TYR A 140 -6.30 -6.29 22.45
N TYR A 141 -6.82 -5.15 22.91
CA TYR A 141 -6.31 -3.84 22.51
C TYR A 141 -4.94 -3.49 23.10
N VAL A 142 -4.61 -4.02 24.28
CA VAL A 142 -3.26 -3.87 24.86
C VAL A 142 -2.21 -4.55 23.98
N GLN A 143 -2.48 -5.78 23.53
CA GLN A 143 -1.61 -6.47 22.57
C GLN A 143 -1.50 -5.69 21.25
N LEU A 144 -2.63 -5.21 20.74
CA LEU A 144 -2.68 -4.48 19.49
C LEU A 144 -1.86 -3.17 19.59
N ALA A 145 -1.97 -2.42 20.67
CA ALA A 145 -1.17 -1.21 20.89
C ALA A 145 0.32 -1.50 21.04
N ALA A 146 0.69 -2.55 21.78
CA ALA A 146 2.08 -2.96 21.93
C ALA A 146 2.72 -3.27 20.57
N SER A 147 1.99 -3.93 19.67
CA SER A 147 2.45 -4.22 18.30
C SER A 147 2.59 -2.98 17.41
N ASN A 148 1.87 -1.89 17.73
CA ASN A 148 1.88 -0.64 16.97
C ASN A 148 2.69 0.49 17.64
N GLY A 149 3.39 0.20 18.75
CA GLY A 149 4.17 1.20 19.49
C GLY A 149 3.34 2.30 20.17
N ILE A 150 2.03 2.08 20.33
CA ILE A 150 1.11 3.06 20.94
C ILE A 150 1.17 2.91 22.47
N ARG A 151 1.46 4.01 23.16
CA ARG A 151 1.44 4.05 24.63
C ARG A 151 0.00 4.12 25.12
N LEU A 152 -0.44 3.09 25.83
CA LEU A 152 -1.75 3.05 26.48
C LEU A 152 -1.63 3.29 27.99
N ASP A 153 -2.60 4.04 28.52
CA ASP A 153 -2.83 4.19 29.96
C ASP A 153 -4.31 3.88 30.24
N TRP A 154 -4.57 2.88 31.08
CA TRP A 154 -5.91 2.38 31.37
C TRP A 154 -6.27 2.64 32.82
N HIS A 155 -7.40 3.30 33.03
CA HIS A 155 -8.01 3.44 34.35
C HIS A 155 -9.43 2.89 34.32
N THR A 156 -9.62 1.68 34.86
CA THR A 156 -10.89 0.95 34.78
C THR A 156 -11.33 0.45 36.14
N ASP A 157 -12.55 0.82 36.56
CA ASP A 157 -13.25 0.27 37.72
C ASP A 157 -14.65 -0.16 37.32
N ILE A 158 -14.75 -1.34 36.69
CA ILE A 158 -16.00 -1.89 36.17
C ILE A 158 -16.39 -3.08 37.05
N PRO A 159 -17.57 -3.05 37.72
CA PRO A 159 -18.05 -4.16 38.53
C PRO A 159 -18.38 -5.39 37.67
N GLU A 160 -18.44 -6.56 38.29
CA GLU A 160 -18.71 -7.83 37.61
C GLU A 160 -20.10 -7.84 36.95
N TRP A 161 -21.09 -7.27 37.63
CA TRP A 161 -22.48 -7.18 37.19
C TRP A 161 -22.85 -5.75 36.82
N ILE A 162 -23.30 -5.58 35.58
CA ILE A 162 -23.86 -4.33 35.03
C ILE A 162 -25.22 -4.65 34.41
N HIS A 163 -26.15 -3.70 34.46
CA HIS A 163 -27.52 -3.83 33.91
C HIS A 163 -27.58 -3.81 32.38
N VAL A 164 -26.43 -3.89 31.70
CA VAL A 164 -26.27 -3.82 30.24
C VAL A 164 -25.77 -5.18 29.78
N ALA A 165 -26.28 -5.67 28.66
CA ALA A 165 -25.81 -6.92 28.09
C ALA A 165 -24.32 -6.82 27.71
N GLU A 166 -23.54 -7.84 28.05
CA GLU A 166 -22.09 -7.87 27.78
C GLU A 166 -21.73 -7.61 26.32
N PRO A 167 -22.44 -8.16 25.30
CA PRO A 167 -22.15 -7.87 23.90
C PRO A 167 -22.31 -6.39 23.53
N ASP A 168 -23.33 -5.73 24.07
CA ASP A 168 -23.62 -4.32 23.81
C ASP A 168 -22.54 -3.43 24.44
N LEU A 169 -22.13 -3.75 25.68
CA LEU A 169 -21.05 -3.05 26.38
C LEU A 169 -19.71 -3.23 25.67
N CYS A 170 -19.38 -4.46 25.23
CA CYS A 170 -18.17 -4.73 24.46
C CYS A 170 -18.17 -4.01 23.11
N SER A 171 -19.30 -3.96 22.40
CA SER A 171 -19.41 -3.24 21.12
C SER A 171 -19.22 -1.73 21.30
N LEU A 172 -19.85 -1.14 22.33
CA LEU A 172 -19.67 0.27 22.66
C LEU A 172 -18.22 0.60 22.98
N LEU A 173 -17.60 -0.16 23.89
CA LEU A 173 -16.20 0.05 24.28
C LEU A 173 -15.25 -0.17 23.10
N GLY A 174 -15.45 -1.23 22.31
CA GLY A 174 -14.65 -1.53 21.13
C GLY A 174 -14.65 -0.38 20.13
N ASN A 175 -15.83 0.16 19.80
CA ASN A 175 -15.96 1.30 18.89
C ASN A 175 -15.22 2.54 19.41
N LEU A 176 -15.26 2.81 20.71
CA LEU A 176 -14.56 3.94 21.31
C LEU A 176 -13.04 3.76 21.26
N ILE A 177 -12.55 2.57 21.58
CA ILE A 177 -11.12 2.26 21.56
C ILE A 177 -10.59 2.26 20.12
N GLU A 178 -11.34 1.71 19.18
CA GLU A 178 -10.97 1.69 17.76
C GLU A 178 -10.88 3.11 17.17
N ASN A 179 -11.83 3.99 17.51
CA ASN A 179 -11.77 5.40 17.13
C ASN A 179 -10.52 6.10 17.70
N ALA A 180 -10.16 5.83 18.96
CA ALA A 180 -8.95 6.38 19.57
C ALA A 180 -7.69 5.85 18.88
N PHE A 181 -7.65 4.56 18.56
CA PHE A 181 -6.53 3.91 17.88
C PHE A 181 -6.31 4.47 16.47
N ALA A 182 -7.39 4.59 15.69
CA ALA A 182 -7.37 5.20 14.36
C ALA A 182 -6.85 6.64 14.42
N GLY A 183 -7.27 7.42 15.42
CA GLY A 183 -6.74 8.76 15.67
C GLY A 183 -5.23 8.76 15.91
N CYS A 184 -4.75 7.93 16.84
CA CYS A 184 -3.32 7.82 17.15
C CYS A 184 -2.46 7.41 15.94
N SER A 185 -2.97 6.56 15.04
CA SER A 185 -2.24 6.14 13.85
C SER A 185 -2.11 7.22 12.77
N THR A 186 -2.90 8.31 12.84
CA THR A 186 -2.88 9.40 11.85
C THR A 186 -1.99 10.58 12.23
N VAL A 187 -1.41 10.58 13.43
CA VAL A 187 -0.60 11.70 13.95
C VAL A 187 0.89 11.34 13.85
N GLU A 188 1.67 12.15 13.14
CA GLU A 188 3.13 12.04 13.13
C GLU A 188 3.70 12.59 14.45
N ASP A 189 4.56 11.80 15.10
CA ASP A 189 5.12 12.02 16.44
C ASP A 189 5.86 13.38 16.56
N THR A 190 5.12 14.45 16.87
CA THR A 190 5.64 15.82 16.99
C THR A 190 5.05 16.59 18.18
N ALA A 191 4.75 15.90 19.28
CA ALA A 191 4.42 16.57 20.53
C ALA A 191 5.16 15.94 21.72
N GLN A 192 6.25 16.58 22.12
CA GLN A 192 6.82 16.43 23.47
C GLN A 192 5.70 16.51 24.50
N CYS A 193 5.49 15.42 25.24
CA CYS A 193 4.56 15.38 26.36
C CYS A 193 4.98 16.46 27.37
N TYR A 194 4.13 17.46 27.60
CA TYR A 194 4.21 18.28 28.80
C TYR A 194 3.96 17.35 30.01
N GLN A 195 4.98 17.25 30.86
CA GLN A 195 4.89 16.67 32.21
C GLN A 195 4.09 17.57 33.14
#